data_AF-A0A2V5NDY2-F1
#
_entry.id   AF-A0A2V5NDY2-F1
#
_cell.length_a   1.000
_cell.length_b   1.000
_cell.length_c   1.000
_cell.angle_alpha   90.00
_cell.angle_beta   90.00
_cell.angle_gamma   90.00
#
_symmetry.space_group_name_H-M   'P 1'
#
loop_
_entity.id
_entity.type
_entity.pdbx_description
1 polymer ?
#
loop_
_entity_poly.entity_id
_entity_poly.type
_entity_poly.pdbx_seq_one_letter_code
_entity_poly.pdbx_strand_id
1 'polypeptide(L)'
;TGDDTVELLGVTVQNDTRIETGDGDDVIFIDGVQEPNGYQHPNFTGRFSVDAGTGQDLLEFHHAIFRGEVNVTMGSGIDGVCNTEDSDFLQPDRATFDGGPPNGFPGDGFVAPIIQLPHIINFEEFPDDCSFLGGRD
;
A
#
# COMPACT_ATOMS: atom_id res chain seq x y z
N THR A 1 5.12 3.95 17.88
CA THR A 1 4.80 5.12 18.74
C THR A 1 5.63 6.29 18.28
N GLY A 2 4.96 7.23 17.63
CA GLY A 2 5.57 8.35 16.94
C GLY A 2 5.53 8.10 15.44
N ASP A 3 5.53 9.19 14.67
CA ASP A 3 5.36 9.17 13.23
C ASP A 3 6.58 8.54 12.54
N ASP A 4 6.34 7.48 11.78
CA ASP A 4 7.36 6.71 11.08
C ASP A 4 7.27 6.90 9.56
N THR A 5 8.41 6.73 8.88
CA THR A 5 8.46 6.70 7.41
C THR A 5 9.29 5.52 6.95
N VAL A 6 8.69 4.68 6.10
CA VAL A 6 9.32 3.49 5.50
C VAL A 6 9.34 3.65 3.99
N GLU A 7 10.54 3.66 3.38
CA GLU A 7 10.70 3.72 1.92
C GLU A 7 11.41 2.45 1.41
N LEU A 8 10.77 1.73 0.48
CA LEU A 8 11.31 0.53 -0.17
C LEU A 8 11.44 0.74 -1.69
N LEU A 9 12.65 1.05 -2.13
CA LEU A 9 12.91 1.41 -3.53
C LEU A 9 13.64 0.29 -4.29
N GLY A 10 13.00 -0.25 -5.33
CA GLY A 10 13.56 -1.27 -6.22
C GLY A 10 14.01 -2.57 -5.52
N VAL A 11 13.52 -2.83 -4.31
CA VAL A 11 14.00 -3.95 -3.48
C VAL A 11 13.49 -5.30 -3.98
N THR A 12 14.32 -6.35 -3.91
CA THR A 12 13.85 -7.72 -4.13
C THR A 12 13.93 -8.51 -2.83
N VAL A 13 12.81 -9.06 -2.39
CA VAL A 13 12.71 -9.86 -1.17
C VAL A 13 12.28 -11.28 -1.51
N GLN A 14 13.14 -12.25 -1.18
CA GLN A 14 12.95 -13.67 -1.53
C GLN A 14 11.99 -14.43 -0.59
N ASN A 15 11.81 -13.93 0.62
CA ASN A 15 10.92 -14.53 1.62
C ASN A 15 9.85 -13.51 1.99
N ASP A 16 9.19 -13.72 3.13
CA ASP A 16 8.16 -12.82 3.63
C ASP A 16 8.72 -11.43 3.93
N THR A 17 7.94 -10.41 3.57
CA THR A 17 8.10 -9.02 3.98
C THR A 17 7.02 -8.71 5.01
N ARG A 18 7.43 -8.14 6.15
CA ARG A 18 6.52 -7.67 7.20
C ARG A 18 6.94 -6.25 7.61
N ILE A 19 6.00 -5.32 7.54
CA ILE A 19 6.16 -3.93 7.97
C ILE A 19 5.17 -3.68 9.10
N GLU A 20 5.64 -3.13 10.21
CA GLU A 20 4.83 -2.75 11.37
C GLU A 20 5.31 -1.38 11.85
N THR A 21 4.43 -0.39 11.94
CA THR A 21 4.78 0.99 12.32
C THR A 21 4.20 1.34 13.70
N GLY A 22 2.95 0.93 13.97
CA GLY A 22 2.35 0.96 15.30
C GLY A 22 1.62 2.27 15.57
N ASP A 23 1.70 2.83 16.78
CA ASP A 23 1.00 4.10 17.01
C ASP A 23 1.78 5.27 16.36
N GLY A 24 1.14 6.16 15.60
CA GLY A 24 1.77 7.30 14.92
C GLY A 24 1.04 7.64 13.63
N ASP A 25 1.30 8.80 13.04
CA ASP A 25 0.85 9.08 11.67
C ASP A 25 1.96 8.59 10.71
N ASP A 26 1.78 7.40 10.14
CA ASP A 26 2.86 6.67 9.46
C ASP A 26 2.75 6.69 7.93
N VAL A 27 3.90 6.71 7.25
CA VAL A 27 3.95 6.69 5.77
C VAL A 27 4.82 5.54 5.28
N ILE A 28 4.25 4.69 4.43
CA ILE A 28 4.91 3.56 3.78
C ILE A 28 4.88 3.79 2.27
N PHE A 29 6.06 3.93 1.67
CA PHE A 29 6.22 4.16 0.24
C PHE A 29 7.04 3.04 -0.41
N ILE A 30 6.53 2.49 -1.51
CA ILE A 30 7.15 1.37 -2.23
C ILE A 30 7.18 1.70 -3.72
N ASP A 31 8.36 1.79 -4.32
CA ASP A 31 8.42 2.23 -5.72
C ASP A 31 9.56 1.58 -6.52
N GLY A 32 9.31 1.47 -7.82
CA GLY A 32 10.31 1.20 -8.84
C GLY A 32 11.39 2.27 -8.88
N VAL A 33 12.62 1.82 -9.10
CA VAL A 33 13.71 2.74 -9.43
C VAL A 33 13.89 2.73 -10.93
N GLN A 34 13.82 3.90 -11.55
CA GLN A 34 14.13 4.05 -12.98
C GLN A 34 15.60 3.70 -13.23
N GLU A 35 15.82 2.69 -14.07
CA GLU A 35 17.13 2.24 -14.54
C GLU A 35 17.27 2.51 -16.06
N PRO A 36 18.49 2.48 -16.62
CA PRO A 36 18.72 2.76 -18.05
C PRO A 36 17.94 1.88 -19.04
N ASN A 37 17.49 0.70 -18.60
CA ASN A 37 16.81 -0.31 -19.44
C ASN A 37 15.35 -0.58 -19.02
N GLY A 38 14.77 0.25 -18.15
CA GLY A 38 13.40 0.05 -17.62
C GLY A 38 13.33 0.38 -16.14
N TYR A 39 12.30 -0.09 -15.44
CA TYR A 39 12.22 0.03 -13.99
C TYR A 39 12.81 -1.20 -13.30
N GLN A 40 13.60 -0.98 -12.25
CA GLN A 40 13.83 -2.01 -11.25
C GLN A 40 12.63 -2.02 -10.31
N HIS A 41 11.69 -2.91 -10.61
CA HIS A 41 10.48 -3.13 -9.82
C HIS A 41 10.80 -3.71 -8.44
N PRO A 42 10.20 -3.20 -7.34
CA PRO A 42 10.14 -3.92 -6.09
C PRO A 42 9.49 -5.28 -6.35
N ASN A 43 10.11 -6.35 -5.88
CA ASN A 43 9.67 -7.71 -6.18
C ASN A 43 9.62 -8.54 -4.90
N PHE A 44 8.40 -8.74 -4.41
CA PHE A 44 8.10 -9.47 -3.19
C PHE A 44 7.62 -10.87 -3.56
N THR A 45 8.50 -11.85 -3.34
CA THR A 45 8.24 -13.22 -3.78
C THR A 45 7.49 -14.06 -2.75
N GLY A 46 7.71 -13.79 -1.45
CA GLY A 46 6.97 -14.38 -0.33
C GLY A 46 5.69 -13.61 -0.01
N ARG A 47 5.12 -13.86 1.17
CA ARG A 47 3.97 -13.09 1.66
C ARG A 47 4.40 -11.66 1.98
N PHE A 48 3.56 -10.70 1.64
CA PHE A 48 3.74 -9.30 1.96
C PHE A 48 2.67 -8.87 2.97
N SER A 49 3.08 -8.32 4.11
CA SER A 49 2.14 -7.82 5.11
C SER A 49 2.52 -6.46 5.69
N VAL A 50 1.51 -5.62 5.89
CA VAL A 50 1.58 -4.32 6.55
C VAL A 50 0.60 -4.31 7.71
N ASP A 51 1.04 -3.83 8.87
CA ASP A 51 0.20 -3.48 10.03
C ASP A 51 0.58 -2.06 10.48
N ALA A 52 -0.22 -1.08 10.08
CA ALA A 52 0.09 0.33 10.33
C ALA A 52 -0.24 0.74 11.78
N GLY A 53 -1.24 0.12 12.42
CA GLY A 53 -1.53 0.34 13.83
C GLY A 53 -2.57 1.43 14.07
N THR A 54 -2.18 2.58 14.63
CA THR A 54 -3.14 3.65 14.94
C THR A 54 -2.60 5.02 14.58
N GLY A 55 -3.40 5.83 13.90
CA GLY A 55 -3.06 7.21 13.54
C GLY A 55 -3.63 7.54 12.18
N GLN A 56 -3.00 8.45 11.44
CA GLN A 56 -3.34 8.71 10.05
C GLN A 56 -2.27 8.10 9.15
N ASP A 57 -2.57 6.91 8.65
CA ASP A 57 -1.55 6.09 7.99
C ASP A 57 -1.72 6.07 6.46
N LEU A 58 -0.61 6.07 5.73
CA LEU A 58 -0.60 5.99 4.28
C LEU A 58 0.30 4.87 3.78
N LEU A 59 -0.26 3.95 2.99
CA LEU A 59 0.50 3.02 2.16
C LEU A 59 0.35 3.42 0.69
N GLU A 60 1.46 3.75 0.06
CA GLU A 60 1.54 4.07 -1.36
C GLU A 60 2.53 3.14 -2.05
N PHE A 61 2.12 2.55 -3.17
CA PHE A 61 2.99 1.65 -3.93
C PHE A 61 2.81 1.76 -5.45
N HIS A 62 3.95 1.83 -6.14
CA HIS A 62 4.05 1.97 -7.59
C HIS A 62 5.04 0.95 -8.15
N HIS A 63 4.81 0.51 -9.39
CA HIS A 63 5.70 -0.41 -10.11
C HIS A 63 6.05 -1.68 -9.32
N ALA A 64 5.21 -2.13 -8.39
CA ALA A 64 5.54 -3.21 -7.46
C ALA A 64 5.00 -4.56 -7.95
N ILE A 65 5.79 -5.62 -7.78
CA ILE A 65 5.39 -6.99 -8.12
C ILE A 65 5.20 -7.79 -6.83
N PHE A 66 3.94 -8.13 -6.53
CA PHE A 66 3.55 -8.99 -5.42
C PHE A 66 3.23 -10.39 -5.94
N ARG A 67 4.10 -11.35 -5.64
CA ARG A 67 3.94 -12.74 -6.12
C ARG A 67 3.20 -13.63 -5.12
N GLY A 68 3.35 -13.34 -3.84
CA GLY A 68 2.71 -14.05 -2.75
C GLY A 68 1.36 -13.46 -2.35
N GLU A 69 0.87 -13.91 -1.19
CA GLU A 69 -0.28 -13.30 -0.51
C GLU A 69 0.06 -11.88 -0.06
N VAL A 70 -0.90 -10.97 -0.19
CA VAL A 70 -0.79 -9.58 0.27
C VAL A 70 -1.84 -9.35 1.34
N ASN A 71 -1.42 -8.91 2.52
CA ASN A 71 -2.31 -8.57 3.61
C ASN A 71 -1.94 -7.22 4.23
N VAL A 72 -2.76 -6.21 3.98
CA VAL A 72 -2.56 -4.85 4.49
C VAL A 72 -3.65 -4.54 5.49
N THR A 73 -3.21 -4.30 6.73
CA THR A 73 -4.03 -3.79 7.81
C THR A 73 -3.58 -2.38 8.16
N MET A 74 -4.44 -1.39 7.91
CA MET A 74 -4.15 0.00 8.28
C MET A 74 -4.52 0.30 9.74
N GLY A 75 -5.35 -0.54 10.34
CA GLY A 75 -5.66 -0.44 11.75
C GLY A 75 -6.74 0.61 12.02
N SER A 76 -6.48 1.61 12.87
CA SER A 76 -7.51 2.60 13.24
C SER A 76 -7.05 4.04 13.08
N GLY A 77 -7.85 4.79 12.34
CA GLY A 77 -7.78 6.23 12.22
C GLY A 77 -8.28 6.64 10.84
N ILE A 78 -7.63 7.62 10.20
CA ILE A 78 -7.99 8.01 8.83
C ILE A 78 -6.86 7.54 7.94
N ASP A 79 -7.10 6.46 7.18
CA ASP A 79 -6.03 5.70 6.56
C ASP A 79 -6.20 5.55 5.04
N GLY A 80 -5.09 5.55 4.29
CA GLY A 80 -5.09 5.42 2.85
C GLY A 80 -4.26 4.24 2.34
N VAL A 81 -4.78 3.54 1.34
CA VAL A 81 -3.97 2.64 0.51
C VAL A 81 -4.07 3.03 -0.96
N CYS A 82 -2.92 3.21 -1.59
CA CYS A 82 -2.81 3.85 -2.89
C CYS A 82 -1.93 3.06 -3.85
N ASN A 83 -2.45 2.84 -5.05
CA ASN A 83 -1.73 2.31 -6.19
C ASN A 83 -2.07 3.14 -7.42
N THR A 84 -1.20 4.08 -7.76
CA THR A 84 -1.43 4.98 -8.90
C THR A 84 -0.82 4.44 -10.21
N GLU A 85 0.03 3.39 -10.16
CA GLU A 85 0.84 2.95 -11.31
C GLU A 85 1.16 1.42 -11.33
N ASP A 86 1.19 0.83 -12.54
CA ASP A 86 1.79 -0.45 -13.01
C ASP A 86 2.28 -1.49 -11.98
N SER A 87 1.46 -1.81 -10.98
CA SER A 87 1.75 -2.84 -9.97
C SER A 87 1.01 -4.15 -10.26
N ASP A 88 1.71 -5.27 -10.11
CA ASP A 88 1.24 -6.61 -10.45
C ASP A 88 0.98 -7.45 -9.19
N PHE A 89 -0.21 -8.05 -9.13
CA PHE A 89 -0.57 -9.07 -8.14
C PHE A 89 -0.73 -10.41 -8.84
N LEU A 90 0.16 -11.37 -8.57
CA LEU A 90 0.08 -12.70 -9.21
C LEU A 90 -0.92 -13.63 -8.51
N GLN A 91 -1.35 -13.29 -7.30
CA GLN A 91 -2.41 -13.97 -6.55
C GLN A 91 -3.45 -12.93 -6.09
N PRO A 92 -4.18 -12.29 -7.03
CA PRO A 92 -5.08 -11.17 -6.71
C PRO A 92 -6.28 -11.59 -5.85
N ASP A 93 -6.65 -12.87 -5.87
CA ASP A 93 -7.65 -13.47 -4.97
C ASP A 93 -7.18 -13.61 -3.51
N ARG A 94 -5.87 -13.40 -3.28
CA ARG A 94 -5.21 -13.44 -1.97
C ARG A 94 -4.55 -12.10 -1.63
N ALA A 95 -5.05 -11.02 -2.21
CA ALA A 95 -4.70 -9.65 -1.85
C ALA A 95 -5.86 -9.04 -1.05
N THR A 96 -5.60 -8.71 0.21
CA THR A 96 -6.57 -8.08 1.12
C THR A 96 -6.03 -6.77 1.64
N PHE A 97 -6.88 -5.75 1.58
CA PHE A 97 -6.65 -4.42 2.12
C PHE A 97 -7.87 -4.08 2.99
N ASP A 98 -7.66 -3.77 4.26
CA ASP A 98 -8.78 -3.45 5.17
C ASP A 98 -9.10 -1.95 5.28
N GLY A 99 -8.30 -1.08 4.68
CA GLY A 99 -8.56 0.36 4.46
C GLY A 99 -8.91 1.19 5.71
N GLY A 100 -8.83 0.60 6.90
CA GLY A 100 -9.35 1.17 8.14
C GLY A 100 -10.89 1.03 8.31
N PRO A 101 -11.41 1.14 9.56
CA PRO A 101 -12.84 1.22 9.83
C PRO A 101 -13.42 2.55 9.32
N PRO A 102 -14.60 2.57 8.67
CA PRO A 102 -15.15 3.78 8.06
C PRO A 102 -15.62 4.75 9.14
N ASN A 103 -14.77 5.68 9.59
CA ASN A 103 -15.16 6.66 10.59
C ASN A 103 -14.35 7.96 10.46
N GLY A 104 -14.82 8.87 9.60
CA GLY A 104 -14.87 10.27 10.00
C GLY A 104 -14.67 11.34 8.94
N PHE A 105 -14.00 11.10 7.83
CA PHE A 105 -13.71 12.10 6.76
C PHE A 105 -13.34 11.34 5.45
N PRO A 106 -13.26 11.99 4.26
CA PRO A 106 -12.89 11.31 3.02
C PRO A 106 -11.40 10.95 3.11
N GLY A 107 -11.09 9.66 3.23
CA GLY A 107 -9.74 9.23 3.59
C GLY A 107 -9.59 7.71 3.59
N ASP A 108 -10.56 7.01 4.18
CA ASP A 108 -10.58 5.56 4.26
C ASP A 108 -10.87 4.96 2.87
N GLY A 109 -9.84 4.50 2.16
CA GLY A 109 -10.02 3.99 0.80
C GLY A 109 -8.81 3.29 0.19
N PHE A 110 -9.08 2.34 -0.71
CA PHE A 110 -8.09 1.79 -1.63
C PHE A 110 -8.26 2.46 -2.99
N VAL A 111 -7.25 3.13 -3.53
CA VAL A 111 -7.32 3.68 -4.89
C VAL A 111 -6.47 2.81 -5.82
N ALA A 112 -7.10 2.15 -6.80
CA ALA A 112 -6.39 1.45 -7.87
C ALA A 112 -7.17 1.51 -9.19
N PRO A 113 -6.64 2.15 -10.24
CA PRO A 113 -7.37 2.36 -11.49
C PRO A 113 -7.58 1.07 -12.33
N ILE A 114 -6.95 -0.07 -11.99
CA ILE A 114 -6.83 -1.22 -12.91
C ILE A 114 -7.21 -2.59 -12.28
N ILE A 115 -7.39 -2.72 -10.96
CA ILE A 115 -7.57 -4.03 -10.32
C ILE A 115 -9.00 -4.23 -9.78
N GLN A 116 -9.77 -5.13 -10.40
CA GLN A 116 -10.97 -5.69 -9.78
C GLN A 116 -10.56 -6.66 -8.66
N LEU A 117 -10.38 -6.14 -7.44
CA LEU A 117 -10.20 -6.95 -6.24
C LEU A 117 -11.58 -7.30 -5.65
N PRO A 118 -12.03 -8.56 -5.69
CA PRO A 118 -13.39 -8.96 -5.26
C PRO A 118 -13.62 -8.88 -3.74
N HIS A 119 -12.62 -8.48 -2.96
CA HIS A 119 -12.62 -8.51 -1.50
C HIS A 119 -12.20 -7.18 -0.85
N ILE A 120 -12.14 -6.07 -1.60
CA ILE A 120 -12.01 -4.76 -0.96
C ILE A 120 -13.33 -4.47 -0.24
N ILE A 121 -13.25 -4.33 1.08
CA ILE A 121 -14.32 -3.82 1.93
C ILE A 121 -13.99 -2.35 2.26
N ASN A 122 -14.99 -1.47 2.37
CA ASN A 122 -14.81 -0.03 2.64
C ASN A 122 -14.00 0.75 1.58
N PHE A 123 -14.38 0.61 0.31
CA PHE A 123 -13.77 1.36 -0.81
C PHE A 123 -14.47 2.72 -1.03
N GLU A 124 -13.70 3.80 -1.06
CA GLU A 124 -14.13 5.12 -1.58
C GLU A 124 -13.24 5.49 -2.79
N GLU A 125 -13.87 5.78 -3.93
CA GLU A 125 -13.21 6.05 -5.21
C GLU A 125 -12.76 7.53 -5.25
N PHE A 126 -11.45 7.77 -5.17
CA PHE A 126 -10.86 9.11 -5.21
C PHE A 126 -10.20 9.41 -6.56
N PRO A 127 -10.02 10.70 -6.94
CA PRO A 127 -9.19 11.07 -8.08
C PRO A 127 -7.79 10.43 -7.94
N ASP A 128 -7.29 9.93 -9.07
CA ASP A 128 -6.28 8.86 -9.24
C ASP A 128 -4.89 9.05 -8.58
N ASP A 129 -4.65 10.07 -7.75
CA ASP A 129 -3.29 10.50 -7.36
C ASP A 129 -2.98 10.54 -5.85
N CYS A 130 -3.90 10.18 -4.95
CA CYS A 130 -3.67 10.13 -3.49
C CYS A 130 -3.12 11.42 -2.83
N SER A 131 -3.12 12.52 -3.58
CA SER A 131 -2.59 13.83 -3.18
C SER A 131 -3.31 14.43 -1.96
N PHE A 132 -4.55 14.01 -1.71
CA PHE A 132 -5.36 14.46 -0.58
C PHE A 132 -4.93 13.87 0.78
N LEU A 133 -4.15 12.78 0.78
CA LEU A 133 -3.58 12.14 1.97
C LEU A 133 -2.10 12.45 2.16
N GLY A 134 -1.54 13.36 1.35
CA GLY A 134 -0.10 13.63 1.32
C GLY A 134 0.71 12.63 0.48
N GLY A 135 0.03 11.84 -0.38
CA GLY A 135 0.68 10.99 -1.36
C GLY A 135 1.51 11.77 -2.38
N ARG A 136 2.48 11.10 -3.02
CA ARG A 136 3.40 11.72 -3.98
C ARG A 136 2.91 11.51 -5.41
N ASP A 137 2.93 12.59 -6.21
CA ASP A 137 2.68 12.59 -7.66
C ASP A 137 3.78 11.85 -8.45
#